data_AF-A0A7V8X5F5-F1
#
_entry.id   AF-A0A7V8X5F5-F1
#
_cell.length_a   1.000
_cell.length_b   1.000
_cell.length_c   1.000
_cell.angle_alpha   90.00
_cell.angle_beta   90.00
_cell.angle_gamma   90.00
#
_symmetry.space_group_name_H-M   'P 1'
#
loop_
_entity.id
_entity.type
_entity.pdbx_description
1 polymer ?
#
loop_
_entity_poly.entity_id
_entity_poly.type
_entity_poly.pdbx_seq_one_letter_code
_entity_poly.pdbx_strand_id
1 'polypeptide(L)'
;MVIRSLVQPAAVVVAALLTGALILALSGHNPVSVYREMAERVLLRRSGLEESVIAMSPVLLAAIAAWIASRIGMWNIGIDGQILAGAVVAGALAPQLDVLPAWMMWLVVTVAGMAAGALWALAPGLLRVRSGV
;
A
#
# COMPACT_ATOMS: atom_id res chain seq x y z
N MET A 1 -15.15 22.39 0.66
CA MET A 1 -15.19 21.05 1.28
C MET A 1 -13.86 20.30 1.08
N VAL A 2 -13.32 20.24 -0.15
CA VAL A 2 -12.05 19.56 -0.49
C VAL A 2 -10.80 20.16 0.20
N ILE A 3 -10.71 21.50 0.32
CA ILE A 3 -9.54 22.14 0.96
C ILE A 3 -9.44 21.77 2.45
N ARG A 4 -10.56 21.73 3.18
CA ARG A 4 -10.58 21.32 4.59
C ARG A 4 -10.15 19.86 4.78
N SER A 5 -10.48 18.96 3.83
CA SER A 5 -10.09 17.56 3.91
C SER A 5 -8.61 17.29 3.63
N LEU A 6 -7.87 18.24 3.05
CA LEU A 6 -6.42 18.11 2.83
C LEU A 6 -5.58 18.63 4.00
N VAL A 7 -6.15 19.48 4.86
CA VAL A 7 -5.45 20.02 6.03
C VAL A 7 -4.99 18.91 6.97
N GLN A 8 -5.84 17.91 7.21
CA GLN A 8 -5.51 16.78 8.09
C GLN A 8 -4.34 15.93 7.56
N PRO A 9 -4.38 15.40 6.32
CA PRO A 9 -3.23 14.71 5.74
C PRO A 9 -1.95 15.55 5.72
N ALA A 10 -2.05 16.83 5.34
CA ALA A 10 -0.89 17.72 5.31
C ALA A 10 -0.28 17.91 6.71
N ALA A 11 -1.11 18.09 7.74
CA ALA A 11 -0.65 18.21 9.12
C ALA A 11 0.07 16.95 9.60
N VAL A 12 -0.45 15.77 9.24
CA VAL A 12 0.21 14.48 9.57
C VAL A 12 1.56 14.35 8.88
N VAL A 13 1.66 14.72 7.59
CA VAL A 13 2.93 14.70 6.85
C VAL A 13 3.95 15.66 7.49
N VAL A 14 3.53 16.88 7.81
CA VAL A 14 4.42 17.86 8.48
C VAL A 14 4.86 17.34 9.85
N ALA A 15 3.95 16.79 10.65
CA ALA A 15 4.30 16.22 11.96
C ALA A 15 5.29 15.05 11.84
N ALA A 16 5.14 14.18 10.83
CA ALA A 16 6.05 13.09 10.56
C ALA A 16 7.46 13.60 10.17
N LEU A 17 7.54 14.62 9.30
CA LEU A 17 8.80 15.26 8.93
C LEU A 17 9.47 15.97 10.11
N LEU A 18 8.70 16.65 10.97
CA LEU A 18 9.26 17.28 12.16
C LEU A 18 9.78 16.25 13.16
N THR A 19 9.02 15.17 13.37
CA THR A 19 9.42 14.07 14.26
C THR A 19 10.69 13.40 13.75
N GLY A 20 10.77 13.10 12.45
CA GLY A 20 11.97 12.56 11.83
C GLY A 20 13.16 13.52 11.95
N ALA A 21 12.94 14.83 11.76
CA ALA A 21 14.00 15.83 11.89
C ALA A 21 14.54 15.90 13.31
N LEU A 22 13.66 15.81 14.32
CA LEU A 22 14.05 15.72 15.71
C LEU A 22 14.93 14.48 15.97
N ILE A 23 14.52 13.30 15.48
CA ILE A 23 15.29 12.06 15.65
C ILE A 23 16.68 12.16 14.98
N LEU A 24 16.75 12.73 13.78
CA LEU A 24 18.02 12.93 13.07
C LEU A 24 18.94 13.89 13.82
N ALA A 25 18.40 15.00 14.31
CA ALA A 25 19.16 15.97 15.10
C ALA A 25 19.69 15.36 16.41
N LEU A 26 18.86 14.60 17.12
CA LEU A 26 19.27 13.87 18.33
C LEU A 26 20.33 12.80 18.04
N SER A 27 20.29 12.21 16.84
CA SER A 27 21.31 11.27 16.35
C SER A 27 22.58 11.95 15.82
N GLY A 28 22.71 13.28 15.96
CA GLY A 28 23.88 14.04 15.51
C GLY A 28 23.97 14.29 14.00
N HIS A 29 22.90 14.00 13.25
CA HIS A 29 22.84 14.23 11.80
C HIS A 29 22.11 15.54 11.50
N ASN A 30 22.52 16.26 10.44
CA ASN A 30 21.79 17.44 9.98
C ASN A 30 20.51 17.02 9.23
N PRO A 31 19.30 17.35 9.72
CA PRO A 31 18.07 16.89 9.09
C PRO A 31 17.85 17.44 7.69
N VAL A 32 18.29 18.68 7.43
CA VAL A 32 18.09 19.35 6.14
C VAL A 32 18.93 18.69 5.06
N SER A 33 20.18 18.31 5.35
CA SER A 33 21.02 17.60 4.39
C SER A 33 20.48 16.20 4.10
N VAL A 34 20.07 15.46 5.12
CA VAL A 34 19.48 14.12 4.97
C VAL A 34 18.20 14.17 4.14
N TYR A 35 17.28 15.10 4.42
CA TYR A 35 16.06 15.24 3.64
C TYR A 35 16.29 15.69 2.21
N ARG A 36 17.31 16.53 1.97
CA ARG A 36 17.73 16.86 0.60
C ARG A 36 18.20 15.61 -0.13
N GLU A 37 19.11 14.83 0.45
CA GLU A 37 19.60 13.60 -0.17
C GLU A 37 18.48 12.58 -0.41
N MET A 38 17.55 12.42 0.54
CA MET A 38 16.38 11.58 0.38
C MET A 38 15.51 12.06 -0.79
N ALA A 39 15.21 13.36 -0.87
CA ALA A 39 14.41 13.92 -1.95
C ALA A 39 15.10 13.74 -3.32
N GLU A 40 16.42 13.92 -3.40
CA GLU A 40 17.18 13.71 -4.63
C GLU A 40 17.17 12.23 -5.07
N ARG A 41 17.36 11.31 -4.13
CA ARG A 41 17.37 9.86 -4.42
C ARG A 41 15.99 9.35 -4.84
N VAL A 42 14.93 9.86 -4.21
CA VAL A 42 13.56 9.38 -4.40
C VAL A 42 12.88 10.07 -5.59
N LEU A 43 13.01 11.39 -5.73
CA LEU A 43 12.26 12.18 -6.71
C LEU A 43 13.02 12.44 -8.01
N LEU A 44 14.36 12.53 -7.96
CA LEU A 44 15.16 12.90 -9.15
C LEU A 44 15.72 11.69 -9.90
N ARG A 45 15.60 10.48 -9.35
CA ARG A 45 16.05 9.24 -9.99
C ARG A 45 14.86 8.39 -10.41
N ARG A 46 14.92 7.87 -11.65
CA ARG A 46 13.90 6.95 -12.17
C ARG A 46 13.68 5.74 -11.26
N SER A 47 14.77 5.13 -10.78
CA SER A 47 14.70 3.99 -9.85
C SER A 47 14.03 4.36 -8.52
N GLY A 48 14.26 5.58 -8.01
CA GLY A 48 13.61 6.06 -6.79
C GLY A 48 12.11 6.25 -6.96
N LEU A 49 11.68 6.76 -8.13
CA LEU A 49 10.25 6.87 -8.46
C LEU A 49 9.60 5.49 -8.61
N GLU A 50 10.28 4.54 -9.25
CA GLU A 50 9.79 3.16 -9.38
C GLU A 50 9.62 2.48 -8.01
N GLU A 51 10.64 2.54 -7.15
CA GLU A 51 10.57 2.01 -5.79
C GLU A 51 9.46 2.68 -4.97
N SER A 52 9.29 3.99 -5.12
CA SER A 52 8.21 4.72 -4.44
C SER A 52 6.84 4.24 -4.86
N VAL A 53 6.60 4.07 -6.17
CA VAL A 53 5.33 3.56 -6.68
C VAL A 53 5.10 2.13 -6.21
N ILE A 54 6.13 1.28 -6.24
CA ILE A 54 6.04 -0.11 -5.74
C ILE A 54 5.66 -0.12 -4.26
N ALA A 55 6.31 0.69 -3.43
CA ALA A 55 6.06 0.77 -1.99
C ALA A 55 4.69 1.38 -1.66
N MET A 56 4.24 2.38 -2.41
CA MET A 56 2.95 3.05 -2.21
C MET A 56 1.76 2.21 -2.69
N SER A 57 1.94 1.39 -3.74
CA SER A 57 0.88 0.60 -4.37
C SER A 57 0.03 -0.20 -3.36
N PRO A 58 0.59 -1.05 -2.48
CA PRO A 58 -0.23 -1.81 -1.53
C PRO A 58 -0.97 -0.92 -0.53
N VAL A 59 -0.35 0.17 -0.08
CA VAL A 59 -0.96 1.10 0.89
C VAL A 59 -2.14 1.87 0.26
N LEU A 60 -1.98 2.32 -0.99
CA LEU A 60 -3.06 2.99 -1.73
C LEU A 60 -4.23 2.04 -1.99
N LEU A 61 -3.95 0.80 -2.40
CA LEU A 61 -4.98 -0.22 -2.58
C LEU A 61 -5.69 -0.55 -1.27
N ALA A 62 -4.95 -0.67 -0.16
CA ALA A 62 -5.51 -0.86 1.18
C ALA A 62 -6.46 0.28 1.56
N ALA A 63 -6.02 1.54 1.36
CA ALA A 63 -6.82 2.72 1.66
C ALA A 63 -8.12 2.78 0.84
N ILE A 64 -8.06 2.44 -0.45
CA ILE A 64 -9.24 2.36 -1.31
C ILE A 64 -10.18 1.23 -0.85
N ALA A 65 -9.64 0.05 -0.53
CA ALA A 65 -10.43 -1.07 -0.03
C ALA A 65 -11.13 -0.74 1.31
N ALA A 66 -10.42 -0.11 2.25
CA ALA A 66 -10.97 0.35 3.51
C ALA A 66 -12.05 1.42 3.31
N TRP A 67 -11.82 2.36 2.38
CA TRP A 67 -12.80 3.38 2.03
C TRP A 67 -14.08 2.75 1.46
N ILE A 68 -13.98 1.81 0.53
CA ILE A 68 -15.14 1.09 -0.02
C ILE A 68 -15.89 0.33 1.09
N ALA A 69 -15.18 -0.39 1.96
CA ALA A 69 -15.79 -1.11 3.09
C ALA A 69 -16.56 -0.16 4.02
N SER A 70 -15.99 1.00 4.33
CA SER A 70 -16.63 2.01 5.18
C SER A 70 -17.93 2.57 4.59
N ARG A 71 -18.04 2.64 3.25
CA ARG A 71 -19.24 3.14 2.54
C ARG A 71 -20.44 2.19 2.67
N ILE A 72 -20.18 0.90 2.85
CA ILE A 72 -21.21 -0.12 3.03
C ILE A 72 -21.39 -0.53 4.50
N GLY A 73 -20.84 0.26 5.43
CA GLY A 73 -20.94 0.02 6.87
C GLY A 73 -20.19 -1.22 7.34
N MET A 74 -19.23 -1.71 6.54
CA MET A 74 -18.40 -2.86 6.88
C MET A 74 -17.01 -2.42 7.33
N TRP A 75 -16.44 -3.17 8.27
CA TRP A 75 -15.09 -2.97 8.74
C TRP A 75 -14.22 -4.14 8.25
N ASN A 76 -13.24 -3.87 7.40
CA ASN A 76 -12.35 -4.89 6.84
C ASN A 76 -11.02 -4.92 7.60
N ILE A 77 -10.94 -5.77 8.64
CA ILE A 77 -9.71 -5.99 9.44
C ILE A 77 -8.68 -6.80 8.65
N GLY A 78 -9.14 -7.63 7.72
CA GLY A 78 -8.31 -8.61 7.01
C GLY A 78 -7.51 -8.06 5.84
N ILE A 79 -7.47 -6.74 5.61
CA ILE A 79 -6.82 -6.13 4.44
C ILE A 79 -5.36 -6.55 4.32
N ASP A 80 -4.60 -6.53 5.42
CA ASP A 80 -3.19 -6.92 5.41
C ASP A 80 -3.02 -8.38 4.95
N GLY A 81 -3.89 -9.28 5.42
CA GLY A 81 -3.91 -10.67 5.00
C GLY A 81 -4.34 -10.87 3.55
N GLN A 82 -5.27 -10.05 3.04
CA GLN A 82 -5.69 -10.06 1.63
C GLN A 82 -4.54 -9.64 0.71
N ILE A 83 -3.80 -8.59 1.09
CA ILE A 83 -2.63 -8.10 0.36
C ILE A 83 -1.52 -9.16 0.39
N LEU A 84 -1.23 -9.74 1.55
CA LEU A 84 -0.21 -10.79 1.68
C LEU A 84 -0.56 -12.05 0.87
N ALA A 85 -1.80 -12.51 0.94
CA ALA A 85 -2.27 -13.67 0.14
C ALA A 85 -2.11 -13.40 -1.36
N GLY A 86 -2.51 -12.21 -1.81
CA GLY A 86 -2.31 -11.76 -3.19
C GLY A 86 -0.84 -11.71 -3.59
N ALA A 87 0.02 -11.16 -2.73
CA ALA A 87 1.47 -11.05 -2.98
C ALA A 87 2.15 -12.42 -3.07
N VAL A 88 1.79 -13.37 -2.21
CA VAL A 88 2.31 -14.74 -2.24
C VAL A 88 1.95 -15.43 -3.55
N VAL A 89 0.67 -15.38 -3.95
CA VAL A 89 0.23 -15.99 -5.22
C VAL A 89 0.88 -15.31 -6.41
N ALA A 90 0.95 -13.98 -6.40
CA ALA A 90 1.57 -13.23 -7.48
C ALA A 90 3.07 -13.54 -7.63
N GLY A 91 3.81 -13.56 -6.51
CA GLY A 91 5.24 -13.87 -6.48
C GLY A 91 5.56 -15.33 -6.87
N ALA A 92 4.68 -16.27 -6.52
CA ALA A 92 4.83 -17.67 -6.91
C ALA A 92 4.50 -17.91 -8.40
N LEU A 93 3.52 -17.19 -8.94
CA LEU A 93 3.00 -17.41 -10.29
C LEU A 93 3.79 -16.65 -11.37
N ALA A 94 4.22 -15.42 -11.11
CA ALA A 94 4.86 -14.57 -12.12
C ALA A 94 6.10 -15.23 -12.77
N PRO A 95 7.03 -15.88 -12.03
CA PRO A 95 8.19 -16.54 -12.64
C PRO A 95 7.85 -17.73 -13.54
N GLN A 96 6.68 -18.35 -13.34
CA GLN A 96 6.22 -19.51 -14.14
C GLN A 96 5.56 -19.09 -15.46
N LEU A 97 5.33 -17.80 -15.66
CA LEU A 97 4.65 -17.22 -16.81
C LEU A 97 5.59 -16.40 -17.69
N ASP A 98 6.90 -16.62 -17.58
CA ASP A 98 7.96 -15.92 -18.33
C ASP A 98 7.86 -16.10 -19.85
N VAL A 99 7.20 -17.16 -20.30
CA VAL A 99 6.87 -17.43 -21.72
C VAL A 99 5.80 -16.50 -22.29
N LEU A 100 5.03 -15.81 -21.44
CA LEU A 100 3.97 -14.90 -21.88
C LEU A 100 4.51 -13.49 -22.15
N PRO A 101 3.90 -12.74 -23.08
CA PRO A 101 4.13 -11.29 -23.18
C PRO A 101 3.85 -10.60 -21.83
N ALA A 102 4.69 -9.62 -21.48
CA ALA A 102 4.68 -8.98 -20.15
C ALA A 102 3.29 -8.46 -19.72
N TRP A 103 2.54 -7.83 -20.62
CA TRP A 103 1.20 -7.31 -20.32
C TRP A 103 0.20 -8.42 -19.94
N MET A 104 0.32 -9.60 -20.56
CA MET A 104 -0.55 -10.73 -20.31
C MET A 104 -0.17 -11.42 -19.00
N MET A 105 1.13 -11.55 -18.72
CA MET A 105 1.63 -11.99 -17.41
C MET A 105 1.09 -11.08 -16.29
N TRP A 106 1.20 -9.76 -16.43
CA TRP A 106 0.70 -8.81 -15.42
C TRP A 106 -0.80 -8.96 -15.18
N LEU A 107 -1.59 -9.14 -16.24
CA LEU A 107 -3.03 -9.34 -16.11
C LEU A 107 -3.37 -10.64 -15.37
N VAL A 108 -2.74 -11.76 -15.75
CA VAL A 108 -2.99 -13.06 -15.11
C VAL A 108 -2.59 -13.03 -13.64
N VAL A 109 -1.41 -12.50 -13.32
CA VAL A 109 -0.90 -12.39 -11.95
C VAL A 109 -1.78 -11.48 -11.09
N THR A 110 -2.26 -10.36 -11.66
CA THR A 110 -3.19 -9.45 -10.95
C THR A 110 -4.50 -10.15 -10.63
N VAL A 111 -5.11 -10.84 -11.60
CA VAL A 111 -6.38 -11.56 -11.39
C VAL A 111 -6.21 -12.70 -10.39
N ALA A 112 -5.12 -13.45 -10.47
CA ALA A 112 -4.80 -14.51 -9.51
C ALA A 112 -4.62 -13.97 -8.09
N GLY A 113 -3.91 -12.84 -7.94
CA GLY A 113 -3.73 -12.15 -6.66
C GLY A 113 -5.06 -11.64 -6.09
N MET A 114 -5.92 -11.05 -6.92
CA MET A 114 -7.27 -10.63 -6.52
C MET A 114 -8.10 -11.83 -6.04
N ALA A 115 -8.03 -12.96 -6.74
CA ALA A 115 -8.73 -14.18 -6.34
C ALA A 115 -8.22 -14.70 -4.99
N ALA A 116 -6.90 -14.70 -4.77
CA ALA A 116 -6.31 -15.09 -3.49
C ALA A 116 -6.76 -14.19 -2.33
N GLY A 117 -6.77 -12.87 -2.54
CA GLY A 117 -7.30 -11.92 -1.55
C GLY A 117 -8.80 -12.11 -1.29
N ALA A 118 -9.59 -12.36 -2.34
CA ALA A 118 -11.01 -12.67 -2.19
C ALA A 118 -11.25 -13.96 -1.40
N LEU A 119 -10.47 -15.02 -1.67
CA LEU A 119 -10.50 -16.27 -0.93
C LEU A 119 -10.14 -16.06 0.55
N TRP A 120 -9.16 -15.21 0.85
CA TRP A 120 -8.82 -14.83 2.23
C TRP A 120 -9.99 -14.12 2.93
N ALA A 121 -10.73 -13.29 2.21
CA ALA A 121 -11.91 -12.60 2.73
C ALA A 121 -13.12 -13.52 2.99
N LEU A 122 -13.15 -14.72 2.40
CA LEU A 122 -14.28 -15.64 2.55
C LEU A 122 -14.47 -16.11 3.98
N ALA A 123 -13.40 -16.35 4.74
CA ALA A 123 -13.50 -16.82 6.12
C ALA A 123 -14.32 -15.85 7.00
N PRO A 124 -13.94 -14.56 7.14
CA PRO A 124 -14.76 -13.60 7.88
C PRO A 124 -16.10 -13.31 7.19
N GLY A 125 -16.15 -13.30 5.86
CA GLY A 125 -17.40 -13.09 5.12
C GLY A 125 -18.46 -14.17 5.41
N LEU A 126 -18.05 -15.44 5.51
CA LEU A 126 -18.93 -16.56 5.82
C LEU A 126 -19.40 -16.54 7.28
N LEU A 127 -18.50 -16.18 8.20
CA LEU A 127 -18.85 -15.99 9.62
C LEU A 127 -19.87 -14.87 9.79
N ARG A 128 -19.73 -13.77 9.04
CA ARG A 128 -20.68 -12.66 9.05
C ARG A 128 -22.07 -13.10 8.59
N VAL A 129 -22.16 -13.87 7.52
CA VAL A 129 -23.44 -14.36 6.98
C VAL A 129 -24.10 -15.36 7.94
N ARG A 130 -23.33 -16.24 8.58
CA ARG A 130 -23.87 -17.31 9.44
C ARG A 130 -24.17 -16.85 10.87
N SER A 131 -23.31 -16.02 11.44
CA SER A 131 -23.32 -15.69 12.87
C SER A 131 -23.67 -14.22 13.14
N GLY A 132 -23.75 -13.37 12.11
CA GLY A 132 -24.01 -11.94 12.27
C GLY A 132 -22.84 -11.14 12.87
N VAL A 133 -21.70 -11.79 13.09
CA VAL A 133 -20.45 -11.21 13.63
C VAL A 133 -19.53 -10.83 12.49
#